data_AF-A0AAV5JUB0-F1
#
_entry.id   AF-A0AAV5JUB0-F1
#
_cell.length_a   1.000
_cell.length_b   1.000
_cell.length_c   1.000
_cell.angle_alpha   90.00
_cell.angle_beta   90.00
_cell.angle_gamma   90.00
#
_symmetry.space_group_name_H-M   'P 1'
#
loop_
_entity.id
_entity.type
_entity.pdbx_description
1 polymer ?
#
loop_
_entity_poly.entity_id
_entity_poly.type
_entity_poly.pdbx_seq_one_letter_code
_entity_poly.pdbx_strand_id
1 'polypeptide(L)'
;MKFKQVKTGFMKKFEGCWRLEPIFVDENICFPFKPKSWADYSSCTGGKGRVGSKVTLEQLIQPALVPPPPISWYVRGISAKTIETMITDLIAEAARIREGFPTICSKEDTRSTGINEEHQVDQIRDIKERWSIRRRNAKQRRKLLTAY
;
A
#
# COMPACT_ATOMS: atom_id res chain seq x y z
N MET A 1 -12.00 3.57 -10.02
CA MET A 1 -11.31 2.98 -11.19
C MET A 1 -11.61 1.49 -11.24
N LYS A 2 -12.11 0.98 -12.37
CA LYS A 2 -12.35 -0.47 -12.56
C LYS A 2 -11.25 -1.03 -13.46
N PHE A 3 -10.81 -2.25 -13.21
CA PHE A 3 -9.85 -2.95 -14.06
C PHE A 3 -10.33 -4.36 -14.35
N LYS A 4 -9.97 -4.85 -15.53
CA LYS A 4 -10.28 -6.21 -15.99
C LYS A 4 -9.11 -6.75 -16.78
N GLN A 5 -8.92 -8.07 -16.68
CA GLN A 5 -7.95 -8.82 -17.44
C GLN A 5 -8.10 -8.57 -18.94
N VAL A 6 -6.98 -8.26 -19.61
CA VAL A 6 -6.96 -8.01 -21.06
C VAL A 6 -6.79 -9.32 -21.85
N LYS A 7 -6.01 -10.27 -21.35
CA LYS A 7 -5.78 -11.58 -22.00
C LYS A 7 -5.98 -12.72 -21.02
N THR A 8 -6.79 -13.71 -21.39
CA THR A 8 -7.02 -14.96 -20.66
C THR A 8 -5.81 -15.89 -20.79
N GLY A 9 -4.90 -15.81 -19.82
CA GLY A 9 -3.80 -16.77 -19.64
C GLY A 9 -4.16 -17.77 -18.53
N PHE A 10 -3.35 -17.83 -17.49
CA PHE A 10 -3.60 -18.66 -16.29
C PHE A 10 -4.83 -18.25 -15.46
N MET A 11 -5.52 -17.17 -15.85
CA MET A 11 -6.68 -16.64 -15.14
C MET A 11 -7.90 -16.59 -16.05
N LYS A 12 -9.02 -17.10 -15.54
CA LYS A 12 -10.35 -17.00 -16.13
C LYS A 12 -10.99 -15.65 -15.84
N LYS A 13 -10.82 -15.14 -14.61
CA LYS A 13 -11.23 -13.80 -14.21
C LYS A 13 -10.14 -13.15 -13.38
N PHE A 14 -9.79 -11.94 -13.75
CA PHE A 14 -9.01 -11.03 -12.93
C PHE A 14 -9.62 -9.65 -13.11
N GLU A 15 -10.51 -9.29 -12.19
CA GLU A 15 -11.23 -8.01 -12.25
C GLU A 15 -11.31 -7.39 -10.88
N GLY A 16 -11.44 -6.08 -10.83
CA GLY A 16 -11.51 -5.38 -9.56
C GLY A 16 -11.84 -3.91 -9.70
N CYS A 17 -12.04 -3.28 -8.56
CA CYS A 17 -12.37 -1.88 -8.44
C CYS A 17 -11.54 -1.25 -7.32
N TRP A 18 -10.85 -0.17 -7.67
CA TRP A 18 -10.26 0.76 -6.73
C TRP A 18 -11.24 1.92 -6.51
N ARG A 19 -11.63 2.14 -5.26
CA ARG A 19 -12.39 3.33 -4.84
C ARG A 19 -11.50 4.20 -3.96
N LEU A 20 -11.50 5.49 -4.25
CA LEU A 20 -10.70 6.50 -3.58
C LEU A 20 -11.66 7.56 -3.05
N GLU A 21 -11.71 7.72 -1.73
CA GLU A 21 -12.56 8.69 -1.05
C GLU A 21 -11.67 9.65 -0.25
N PRO A 22 -11.81 10.97 -0.42
CA PRO A 22 -11.09 11.92 0.42
C PRO A 22 -11.62 11.85 1.86
N ILE A 23 -10.71 11.94 2.83
CA ILE A 23 -11.06 12.04 4.25
C ILE A 23 -10.46 13.33 4.81
N PHE A 24 -11.28 14.10 5.51
CA PHE A 24 -10.82 15.24 6.30
C PHE A 24 -10.46 14.75 7.70
N VAL A 25 -9.16 14.64 7.97
CA VAL A 25 -8.65 14.04 9.22
C VAL A 25 -8.99 14.91 10.42
N ASP A 26 -8.91 16.23 10.24
CA ASP A 26 -9.11 17.22 11.30
C ASP A 26 -10.52 17.83 11.28
N GLU A 27 -11.52 17.09 10.80
CA GLU A 27 -12.90 17.59 10.69
C GLU A 27 -13.51 18.02 12.04
N ASN A 28 -13.05 17.43 13.15
CA ASN A 28 -13.53 17.74 14.49
C ASN A 28 -13.19 19.18 14.94
N ILE A 29 -12.15 19.79 14.37
CA ILE A 29 -11.77 21.18 14.67
C ILE A 29 -12.83 22.15 14.15
N CYS A 30 -13.61 21.75 13.14
CA CYS A 30 -14.65 22.57 12.51
C CYS A 30 -15.97 22.61 13.27
N PHE A 31 -16.04 22.02 14.46
CA PHE A 31 -17.24 22.05 15.28
C PHE A 31 -17.75 23.49 15.47
N PRO A 32 -19.07 23.76 15.32
CA PRO A 32 -20.17 22.80 15.19
C PRO A 32 -20.48 22.31 13.76
N PHE A 33 -19.77 22.80 12.74
CA PHE A 33 -20.10 22.55 11.34
C PHE A 33 -19.21 21.46 10.74
N LYS A 34 -19.82 20.42 10.15
CA LYS A 34 -19.08 19.39 9.42
C LYS A 34 -18.79 19.87 7.99
N PRO A 35 -17.52 20.05 7.58
CA PRO A 35 -17.17 20.51 6.25
C PRO A 35 -17.56 19.46 5.20
N LYS A 36 -18.30 19.88 4.17
CA LYS A 36 -18.74 19.01 3.07
C LYS A 36 -17.89 19.18 1.82
N SER A 37 -17.27 20.34 1.66
CA SER A 37 -16.36 20.65 0.56
C SER A 37 -14.94 20.92 1.07
N TRP A 38 -13.98 20.85 0.16
CA TRP A 38 -12.59 21.22 0.46
C TRP A 38 -12.45 22.70 0.84
N ALA A 39 -13.28 23.59 0.26
CA ALA A 39 -13.27 25.01 0.58
C ALA A 39 -13.70 25.28 2.03
N ASP A 40 -14.75 24.60 2.49
CA ASP A 40 -15.21 24.70 3.88
C ASP A 40 -14.15 24.16 4.84
N TYR A 41 -13.54 23.02 4.48
CA TYR A 41 -12.50 22.40 5.28
C TYR A 41 -11.25 23.28 5.40
N SER A 42 -10.81 23.86 4.28
CA SER A 42 -9.65 24.77 4.24
C SER A 42 -9.91 26.04 5.04
N SER A 43 -11.10 26.64 4.91
CA SER A 43 -11.48 27.85 5.64
C SER A 43 -11.50 27.63 7.15
N CYS A 44 -12.12 26.54 7.60
CA CYS A 44 -12.17 26.17 9.01
C CYS A 44 -10.78 25.88 9.60
N THR A 45 -9.97 25.10 8.88
CA THR A 45 -8.65 24.66 9.39
C THR A 45 -7.55 25.69 9.17
N GLY A 46 -7.88 26.87 8.64
CA GLY A 46 -6.91 27.92 8.29
C GLY A 46 -5.88 27.44 7.27
N GLY A 47 -6.27 26.53 6.36
CA GLY A 47 -5.41 25.92 5.35
C GLY A 47 -4.42 24.88 5.88
N LYS A 48 -4.45 24.55 7.18
CA LYS A 48 -3.52 23.61 7.83
C LYS A 48 -4.10 22.20 8.05
N GLY A 49 -5.35 21.98 7.65
CA GLY A 49 -6.03 20.70 7.81
C GLY A 49 -5.39 19.58 7.00
N ARG A 50 -5.24 18.40 7.61
CA ARG A 50 -4.71 17.21 6.95
C ARG A 50 -5.80 16.50 6.14
N VAL A 51 -5.53 16.29 4.86
CA VAL A 51 -6.38 15.50 3.98
C VAL A 51 -5.78 14.10 3.83
N GLY A 52 -6.58 13.09 4.16
CA GLY A 52 -6.30 11.68 3.92
C GLY A 52 -7.03 11.16 2.69
N SER A 53 -6.67 9.95 2.26
CA SER A 53 -7.40 9.21 1.24
C SER A 53 -7.72 7.82 1.76
N LYS A 54 -9.00 7.45 1.73
CA LYS A 54 -9.45 6.08 1.97
C LYS A 54 -9.45 5.34 0.66
N VAL A 55 -8.63 4.30 0.60
CA VAL A 55 -8.51 3.43 -0.57
C VAL A 55 -9.23 2.12 -0.26
N THR A 56 -10.19 1.75 -1.10
CA THR A 56 -10.88 0.45 -1.02
C THR A 56 -10.57 -0.33 -2.29
N LEU A 57 -10.03 -1.55 -2.13
CA LEU A 57 -9.74 -2.48 -3.21
C LEU A 57 -10.67 -3.68 -3.12
N GLU A 58 -11.51 -3.86 -4.15
CA GLU A 58 -12.28 -5.07 -4.39
C GLU A 58 -11.63 -5.82 -5.54
N GLN A 59 -11.26 -7.09 -5.36
CA GLN A 59 -10.57 -7.87 -6.38
C GLN A 59 -11.11 -9.31 -6.46
N LEU A 60 -11.49 -9.72 -7.66
CA LEU A 60 -11.93 -11.07 -7.99
C LEU A 60 -10.84 -11.78 -8.79
N ILE A 61 -10.40 -12.92 -8.28
CA ILE A 61 -9.37 -13.79 -8.87
C ILE A 61 -9.99 -15.16 -9.09
N GLN A 62 -10.07 -15.58 -10.35
CA GLN A 62 -10.49 -16.93 -10.74
C GLN A 62 -9.42 -17.53 -11.67
N PRO A 63 -8.71 -18.58 -11.26
CA PRO A 63 -7.77 -19.26 -12.14
C PRO A 63 -8.49 -19.97 -13.29
N ALA A 64 -7.79 -20.17 -14.41
CA ALA A 64 -8.33 -20.90 -15.56
C ALA A 64 -8.63 -22.37 -15.24
N LEU A 65 -7.76 -22.97 -14.43
CA LEU A 65 -7.91 -24.31 -13.87
C LEU A 65 -7.96 -24.19 -12.35
N VAL A 66 -9.06 -24.60 -11.74
CA VAL A 66 -9.15 -24.75 -10.28
C VAL A 66 -8.49 -26.07 -9.93
N PRO A 67 -7.33 -26.08 -9.25
CA PRO A 67 -6.71 -27.35 -8.88
C PRO A 67 -7.59 -28.08 -7.85
N PRO A 68 -7.59 -29.42 -7.84
CA PRO A 68 -8.32 -30.17 -6.83
C PRO A 68 -7.76 -29.89 -5.42
N PRO A 69 -8.57 -30.07 -4.36
CA PRO A 69 -8.05 -30.14 -3.00
C PRO A 69 -6.97 -31.23 -2.92
N PRO A 70 -5.86 -31.02 -2.19
CA PRO A 70 -5.56 -29.88 -1.32
C PRO A 70 -4.95 -28.67 -2.09
N ILE A 71 -4.47 -28.79 -3.31
CA ILE A 71 -3.67 -27.73 -3.94
C ILE A 71 -4.43 -26.37 -4.06
N SER A 72 -5.76 -26.39 -4.11
CA SER A 72 -6.60 -25.19 -4.08
C SER A 72 -6.45 -24.30 -2.83
N TRP A 73 -6.25 -24.87 -1.62
CA TRP A 73 -6.03 -24.05 -0.41
C TRP A 73 -4.72 -23.27 -0.49
N TYR A 74 -3.70 -23.91 -1.07
CA TYR A 74 -2.38 -23.32 -1.24
C TYR A 74 -2.40 -22.14 -2.21
N VAL A 75 -3.06 -22.27 -3.37
CA VAL A 75 -3.21 -21.17 -4.34
C VAL A 75 -3.95 -20.00 -3.70
N ARG A 76 -5.04 -20.26 -2.97
CA ARG A 76 -5.78 -19.22 -2.25
C ARG A 76 -4.89 -18.50 -1.24
N GLY A 77 -4.11 -19.25 -0.45
CA GLY A 77 -3.17 -18.68 0.52
C GLY A 77 -2.09 -17.81 -0.13
N ILE A 78 -1.51 -18.24 -1.26
CA ILE A 78 -0.53 -17.44 -2.01
C ILE A 78 -1.15 -16.15 -2.51
N SER A 79 -2.35 -16.21 -3.12
CA SER A 79 -3.01 -15.02 -3.65
C SER A 79 -3.30 -14.00 -2.55
N ALA A 80 -3.82 -14.45 -1.39
CA ALA A 80 -4.07 -13.59 -0.24
C ALA A 80 -2.78 -12.90 0.25
N LYS A 81 -1.73 -13.68 0.49
CA LYS A 81 -0.43 -13.15 0.95
C LYS A 81 0.20 -12.18 -0.05
N THR A 82 0.01 -12.44 -1.34
CA THR A 82 0.48 -11.56 -2.40
C THR A 82 -0.23 -10.21 -2.32
N ILE A 83 -1.56 -10.20 -2.20
CA ILE A 83 -2.36 -8.97 -2.06
C ILE A 83 -1.96 -8.18 -0.81
N GLU A 84 -1.81 -8.86 0.34
CA GLU A 84 -1.32 -8.21 1.58
C GLU A 84 0.00 -7.49 1.36
N THR A 85 0.95 -8.14 0.67
CA THR A 85 2.25 -7.55 0.35
C THR A 85 2.12 -6.35 -0.59
N MET A 86 1.16 -6.38 -1.54
CA MET A 86 0.91 -5.22 -2.42
C MET A 86 0.37 -4.03 -1.63
N ILE A 87 -0.54 -4.27 -0.69
CA ILE A 87 -1.18 -3.24 0.13
C ILE A 87 -0.16 -2.59 1.08
N THR A 88 0.68 -3.40 1.74
CA THR A 88 1.71 -2.85 2.64
C THR A 88 2.73 -2.00 1.88
N ASP A 89 3.09 -2.40 0.65
CA ASP A 89 3.96 -1.59 -0.19
C ASP A 89 3.31 -0.27 -0.62
N LEU A 90 2.02 -0.29 -0.95
CA LEU A 90 1.26 0.93 -1.27
C LEU A 90 1.24 1.91 -0.08
N ILE A 91 1.06 1.39 1.14
CA ILE A 91 1.10 2.21 2.36
C ILE A 91 2.48 2.81 2.58
N ALA A 92 3.54 2.01 2.43
CA ALA A 92 4.92 2.47 2.56
C ALA A 92 5.26 3.54 1.52
N GLU A 93 4.84 3.35 0.28
CA GLU A 93 5.05 4.31 -0.80
C GLU A 93 4.27 5.61 -0.56
N ALA A 94 3.04 5.53 -0.05
CA ALA A 94 2.26 6.71 0.33
C ALA A 94 2.94 7.49 1.47
N ALA A 95 3.51 6.80 2.47
CA ALA A 95 4.30 7.44 3.53
C ALA A 95 5.55 8.13 2.96
N ARG A 96 6.30 7.43 2.11
CA ARG A 96 7.49 7.98 1.43
C ARG A 96 7.16 9.21 0.59
N ILE A 97 6.06 9.20 -0.16
CA ILE A 97 5.61 10.37 -0.93
C ILE A 97 5.34 11.56 0.00
N ARG A 98 4.66 11.32 1.14
CA ARG A 98 4.38 12.37 2.12
C ARG A 98 5.65 12.97 2.73
N GLU A 99 6.67 12.16 2.96
CA GLU A 99 7.97 12.58 3.50
C GLU A 99 8.88 13.23 2.44
N GLY A 100 8.75 12.82 1.18
CA GLY A 100 9.52 13.34 0.05
C GLY A 100 9.04 14.68 -0.49
N PHE A 101 7.86 15.16 -0.07
CA PHE A 101 7.50 16.57 -0.20
C PHE A 101 8.12 17.30 0.99
N PRO A 102 9.13 18.18 0.80
CA PRO A 102 9.63 18.99 1.89
C PRO A 102 8.47 19.84 2.39
N THR A 103 7.93 19.46 3.54
CA THR A 103 7.11 20.36 4.32
C THR A 103 8.06 21.49 4.67
N ILE A 104 7.83 22.69 4.13
CA ILE A 104 8.46 23.90 4.66
C ILE A 104 7.87 24.10 6.05
N CYS A 105 8.39 23.36 7.03
CA CYS A 105 8.27 23.66 8.45
C CYS A 105 9.57 23.17 9.09
N SER A 106 10.43 24.15 9.32
CA SER A 106 11.71 24.02 10.00
C SER A 106 11.60 23.23 11.30
N LYS A 107 12.49 22.26 11.50
CA LYS A 107 13.50 22.27 12.57
C LYS A 107 14.45 21.07 12.44
N GLU A 108 15.72 21.39 12.65
CA GLU A 108 16.93 20.55 12.61
C GLU A 108 16.99 19.42 13.65
N ASP A 109 17.77 18.40 13.23
CA ASP A 109 18.68 17.52 13.98
C ASP A 109 18.09 16.53 15.01
N THR A 110 18.47 15.24 15.01
CA THR A 110 19.86 14.76 15.22
C THR A 110 20.03 13.27 14.83
N ARG A 111 21.21 12.95 14.26
CA ARG A 111 22.01 11.68 14.24
C ARG A 111 21.54 10.51 15.15
N SER A 112 21.81 9.22 14.89
CA SER A 112 22.57 8.46 13.88
C SER A 112 22.43 6.95 14.20
N THR A 113 22.97 6.11 13.29
CA THR A 113 23.58 4.78 13.54
C THR A 113 22.64 3.56 13.54
N GLY A 114 22.74 2.78 12.45
CA GLY A 114 22.17 1.43 12.32
C GLY A 114 21.31 1.24 11.07
N ILE A 115 21.81 1.58 9.88
CA ILE A 115 21.00 1.43 8.65
C ILE A 115 21.04 -0.03 8.19
N ASN A 116 20.13 -0.78 8.81
CA ASN A 116 19.60 -2.09 8.44
C ASN A 116 19.35 -2.19 6.93
N GLU A 117 19.69 -3.34 6.35
CA GLU A 117 19.49 -3.68 4.93
C GLU A 117 18.05 -3.36 4.43
N GLU A 118 17.06 -3.39 5.32
CA GLU A 118 15.66 -3.05 5.01
C GLU A 118 15.48 -1.58 4.58
N HIS A 119 16.19 -0.65 5.21
CA HIS A 119 16.10 0.79 4.91
C HIS A 119 16.75 1.15 3.56
N GLN A 120 17.71 0.35 3.08
CA GLN A 120 18.26 0.53 1.73
C GLN A 120 17.28 0.07 0.66
N VAL A 121 16.53 -1.02 0.91
CA VAL A 121 15.50 -1.52 -0.01
C VAL A 121 14.37 -0.51 -0.16
N ASP A 122 13.98 0.16 0.92
CA ASP A 122 12.89 1.15 0.90
C ASP A 122 13.24 2.44 0.14
N GLN A 123 14.53 2.75 -0.04
CA GLN A 123 15.00 3.89 -0.83
C GLN A 123 14.95 3.65 -2.36
N ILE A 124 14.77 2.42 -2.82
CA ILE A 124 14.74 2.08 -4.24
C ILE A 124 13.45 2.63 -4.87
N ARG A 125 13.58 3.57 -5.82
CA ARG A 125 12.43 4.21 -6.50
C ARG A 125 11.66 3.25 -7.41
N ASP A 126 12.33 2.27 -8.01
CA ASP A 126 11.69 1.27 -8.85
C ASP A 126 10.96 0.21 -7.99
N ILE A 127 9.62 0.21 -8.09
CA ILE A 127 8.76 -0.70 -7.33
C ILE A 127 9.04 -2.16 -7.70
N LYS A 128 9.29 -2.47 -8.98
CA LYS A 128 9.54 -3.86 -9.40
C LYS A 128 10.86 -4.37 -8.83
N GLU A 129 11.89 -3.54 -8.84
CA GLU A 129 13.20 -3.85 -8.27
C GLU A 129 13.08 -4.10 -6.77
N ARG A 130 12.44 -3.18 -6.04
CA ARG A 130 12.16 -3.32 -4.60
C ARG A 130 11.48 -4.63 -4.26
N TRP A 131 10.45 -5.01 -5.03
CA TRP A 131 9.72 -6.26 -4.84
C TRP A 131 10.54 -7.50 -5.17
N SER A 132 11.43 -7.41 -6.15
CA SER A 132 12.33 -8.51 -6.49
C SER A 132 13.28 -8.81 -5.31
N ILE A 133 13.80 -7.75 -4.66
CA ILE A 133 14.71 -7.84 -3.52
C ILE A 133 13.97 -8.35 -2.28
N ARG A 134 12.82 -7.77 -1.93
CA ARG A 134 12.02 -8.25 -0.78
C ARG A 134 11.65 -9.73 -0.91
N ARG A 135 11.27 -10.19 -2.11
CA ARG A 135 10.98 -11.61 -2.36
C ARG A 135 12.20 -12.50 -2.24
N ARG A 136 13.38 -12.03 -2.68
CA ARG A 136 14.65 -12.76 -2.53
C ARG A 136 15.03 -12.88 -1.04
N ASN A 137 14.97 -11.79 -0.30
CA ASN A 137 15.33 -11.75 1.13
C ASN A 137 14.38 -12.61 1.97
N ALA A 138 13.07 -12.58 1.70
CA ALA A 138 12.10 -13.43 2.39
C ALA A 138 12.35 -14.94 2.14
N LYS A 139 12.82 -15.32 0.94
CA LYS A 139 13.22 -16.70 0.64
C LYS A 139 14.49 -17.11 1.40
N GLN A 140 15.48 -16.22 1.50
CA GLN A 140 16.71 -16.46 2.27
C GLN A 140 16.41 -16.62 3.77
N ARG A 141 15.61 -15.73 4.36
CA ARG A 141 15.19 -15.83 5.77
C ARG A 141 14.47 -17.15 6.08
N ARG A 142 13.63 -17.63 5.17
CA ARG A 142 12.95 -18.93 5.31
C ARG A 142 13.91 -20.12 5.26
N LYS A 143 14.92 -20.10 4.38
CA LYS A 143 15.93 -21.18 4.31
C LYS A 143 16.76 -21.28 5.58
N LEU A 144 17.09 -20.13 6.19
CA LEU A 144 17.85 -20.07 7.44
C LEU A 144 17.05 -20.64 8.63
N LEU A 145 15.73 -20.43 8.67
CA LEU A 145 14.86 -20.94 9.72
C LEU A 145 14.57 -22.45 9.63
N THR A 146 14.77 -23.06 8.46
CA THR A 146 14.62 -24.51 8.25
C THR A 146 15.92 -25.30 8.39
N ALA A 147 17.02 -24.63 8.75
CA ALA A 147 18.35 -25.21 8.88
C ALA A 147 18.73 -25.60 10.33
N TYR A 148 17.75 -25.58 11.25
CA TYR A 148 17.87 -26.02 12.64
C TYR A 148 16.84 -27.11 12.96
#